data_AF-A0AAJ7E7W8-F1
#
_entry.id   AF-A0AAJ7E7W8-F1
#
_cell.length_a   1.000
_cell.length_b   1.000
_cell.length_c   1.000
_cell.angle_alpha   90.00
_cell.angle_beta   90.00
_cell.angle_gamma   90.00
#
_symmetry.space_group_name_H-M   'P 1'
#
loop_
_entity.id
_entity.type
_entity.pdbx_description
1 polymer ?
#
loop_
_entity_poly.entity_id
_entity_poly.type
_entity_poly.pdbx_seq_one_letter_code
_entity_poly.pdbx_strand_id
1 'polypeptide(L)'
;MIYEGQRKSHYEENEAEKKQNIDLIDTLKKEIKLRTEELIQARAVIGDEEAQVKKYLNAICPLNNKTADQIIHNVDLKVIEQRKMLDLLKYEKRSKKNKLKDLEKEYELLLIESTKSDIVKSKLTTKAKKHVSHLENEIHKVLVQWTEAELVKKKYSSIRQALVEDSVKFESSLGHIEELLKKQQEEINKIECVRAEAAETRVRAAAAAAEEAARAHAAEHGRAAERAYFAHRFQERRQELEKLEKRIFPPPVRPVIHEEMNGSVEGDVEEEASAAAQMEEIFQGLMKLTGVSEPEEVLVRFRAQRETCRRLGWLQRGAEDEKLRLEQAHTALLAELEGFKFASVKDKDEGQDLINELKSEIENEQRIYCDVQKKMEEVDSFLLEIKRLLYDLCKLLDVIPEPSIPEWTAEARDIHEIMAVLTARFEKARARTELIKEKRTDYTTIVVPSNTTSAAPSVAGLSAYSHSTPKESERAIPTYKELLQREPVKAPVSDEEEDIPSRCYLKRQAQLIVDTKCRRKGFRPPYPRK
;
A
#
# COMPACT_ATOMS: atom_id res chain seq x y z
N MET A 1 -89.23 69.86 -133.96
CA MET A 1 -88.52 69.96 -132.67
C MET A 1 -88.09 68.61 -132.06
N ILE A 2 -88.16 67.46 -132.75
CA ILE A 2 -87.85 66.13 -132.15
C ILE A 2 -86.49 65.56 -132.62
N TYR A 3 -86.06 65.84 -133.86
CA TYR A 3 -84.84 65.28 -134.45
C TYR A 3 -83.52 65.86 -133.87
N GLU A 4 -83.53 67.12 -133.44
CA GLU A 4 -82.34 67.79 -132.91
C GLU A 4 -82.04 67.37 -131.47
N GLY A 5 -83.08 67.03 -130.69
CA GLY A 5 -82.96 66.41 -129.37
C GLY A 5 -82.35 65.00 -129.42
N GLN A 6 -82.68 64.21 -130.45
CA GLN A 6 -82.14 62.85 -130.60
C GLN A 6 -80.65 62.84 -130.98
N ARG A 7 -80.19 63.72 -131.87
CA ARG A 7 -78.73 63.85 -132.17
C ARG A 7 -77.94 64.35 -130.97
N LYS A 8 -78.49 65.30 -130.22
CA LYS A 8 -77.84 65.82 -129.00
C LYS A 8 -77.79 64.75 -127.90
N SER A 9 -78.87 64.00 -127.71
CA SER A 9 -78.93 62.87 -126.77
C SER A 9 -77.93 61.76 -127.12
N HIS A 10 -77.84 61.33 -128.38
CA HIS A 10 -76.88 60.30 -128.78
C HIS A 10 -75.42 60.76 -128.68
N TYR A 11 -75.14 62.05 -128.93
CA TYR A 11 -73.81 62.60 -128.74
C TYR A 11 -73.44 62.71 -127.26
N GLU A 12 -74.39 63.16 -126.42
CA GLU A 12 -74.21 63.22 -124.97
C GLU A 12 -74.05 61.81 -124.36
N GLU A 13 -74.78 60.81 -124.86
CA GLU A 13 -74.67 59.40 -124.45
C GLU A 13 -73.32 58.79 -124.86
N ASN A 14 -72.83 59.07 -126.08
CA ASN A 14 -71.52 58.60 -126.54
C ASN A 14 -70.36 59.30 -125.80
N GLU A 15 -70.43 60.61 -125.55
CA GLU A 15 -69.42 61.30 -124.72
C GLU A 15 -69.48 60.84 -123.26
N ALA A 16 -70.66 60.52 -122.71
CA ALA A 16 -70.79 59.92 -121.40
C ALA A 16 -70.18 58.51 -121.34
N GLU A 17 -70.43 57.68 -122.36
CA GLU A 17 -69.85 56.33 -122.47
C GLU A 17 -68.32 56.38 -122.63
N LYS A 18 -67.81 57.29 -123.47
CA LYS A 18 -66.38 57.51 -123.63
C LYS A 18 -65.72 58.00 -122.34
N LYS A 19 -66.37 58.89 -121.60
CA LYS A 19 -65.91 59.32 -120.28
C LYS A 19 -65.92 58.16 -119.28
N GLN A 20 -66.98 57.36 -119.26
CA GLN A 20 -67.07 56.15 -118.42
C GLN A 20 -65.98 55.13 -118.77
N ASN A 21 -65.68 54.95 -120.06
CA ASN A 21 -64.61 54.07 -120.52
C ASN A 21 -63.22 54.60 -120.14
N ILE A 22 -62.99 55.92 -120.21
CA ILE A 22 -61.75 56.54 -119.73
C ILE A 22 -61.59 56.35 -118.22
N ASP A 23 -62.65 56.60 -117.44
CA ASP A 23 -62.66 56.43 -115.99
C ASP A 23 -62.44 54.95 -115.60
N LEU A 24 -63.01 54.01 -116.35
CA LEU A 24 -62.79 52.57 -116.17
C LEU A 24 -61.35 52.18 -116.48
N ILE A 25 -60.77 52.67 -117.58
CA ILE A 25 -59.36 52.44 -117.93
C ILE A 25 -58.44 52.98 -116.84
N ASP A 26 -58.72 54.18 -116.30
CA ASP A 26 -57.90 54.75 -115.23
C ASP A 26 -58.07 54.00 -113.90
N THR A 27 -59.26 53.48 -113.61
CA THR A 27 -59.50 52.60 -112.47
C THR A 27 -58.72 51.28 -112.61
N LEU A 28 -58.79 50.65 -113.79
CA LEU A 28 -58.04 49.42 -114.08
C LEU A 28 -56.53 49.64 -114.04
N LYS A 29 -56.02 50.78 -114.53
CA LYS A 29 -54.59 51.13 -114.43
C LYS A 29 -54.15 51.30 -112.97
N LYS A 30 -54.98 51.92 -112.13
CA LYS A 30 -54.71 52.04 -110.68
C LYS A 30 -54.70 50.66 -110.02
N GLU A 31 -55.65 49.79 -110.36
CA GLU A 31 -55.70 48.43 -109.82
C GLU A 31 -54.54 47.55 -110.29
N ILE A 32 -54.14 47.64 -111.57
CA ILE A 32 -52.94 46.95 -112.07
C ILE A 32 -51.69 47.42 -111.32
N LYS A 33 -51.53 48.72 -111.08
CA LYS A 33 -50.40 49.23 -110.28
C LYS A 33 -50.43 48.68 -108.85
N LEU A 34 -51.59 48.72 -108.20
CA LEU A 34 -51.76 48.19 -106.84
C LEU A 34 -51.42 46.70 -106.77
N ARG A 35 -51.96 45.87 -107.67
CA ARG A 35 -51.66 44.43 -107.73
C ARG A 35 -50.19 44.15 -108.04
N THR A 36 -49.55 44.97 -108.87
CA THR A 36 -48.12 44.85 -109.15
C THR A 36 -47.29 45.17 -107.91
N GLU A 37 -47.66 46.20 -107.16
CA GLU A 37 -47.02 46.54 -105.88
C GLU A 37 -47.22 45.44 -104.82
N GLU A 38 -48.43 44.88 -104.70
CA GLU A 38 -48.73 43.75 -103.82
C GLU A 38 -47.87 42.51 -104.18
N LEU A 39 -47.71 42.20 -105.47
CA LEU A 39 -46.86 41.10 -105.93
C LEU A 39 -45.37 41.34 -105.62
N ILE A 40 -44.89 42.57 -105.77
CA ILE A 40 -43.50 42.93 -105.42
C ILE A 40 -43.28 42.75 -103.92
N GLN A 41 -44.21 43.20 -103.09
CA GLN A 41 -44.13 43.05 -101.63
C GLN A 41 -44.16 41.59 -101.20
N ALA A 42 -45.10 40.79 -101.73
CA ALA A 42 -45.19 39.36 -101.43
C ALA A 42 -43.90 38.62 -101.84
N ARG A 43 -43.32 38.97 -102.99
CA ARG A 43 -42.06 38.36 -103.47
C ARG A 43 -40.86 38.73 -102.58
N ALA A 44 -40.84 39.93 -102.01
CA ALA A 44 -39.80 40.34 -101.07
C ALA A 44 -39.87 39.54 -99.76
N VAL A 45 -41.07 39.41 -99.17
CA VAL A 45 -41.28 38.64 -97.93
C VAL A 45 -40.90 37.17 -98.10
N ILE A 46 -41.34 36.54 -99.21
CA ILE A 46 -40.99 35.14 -99.51
C ILE A 46 -39.48 34.97 -99.69
N GLY A 47 -38.81 35.94 -100.32
CA GLY A 47 -37.36 35.90 -100.50
C GLY A 47 -36.58 35.94 -99.19
N ASP A 48 -37.00 36.77 -98.23
CA ASP A 48 -36.38 36.87 -96.91
C ASP A 48 -36.58 35.59 -96.07
N GLU A 49 -37.80 35.03 -96.07
CA GLU A 49 -38.09 33.75 -95.40
C GLU A 49 -37.28 32.60 -96.01
N GLU A 50 -37.19 32.54 -97.35
CA GLU A 50 -36.43 31.50 -98.05
C GLU A 50 -34.93 31.58 -97.74
N ALA A 51 -34.38 32.80 -97.63
CA ALA A 51 -32.99 33.02 -97.24
C ALA A 51 -32.70 32.52 -95.81
N GLN A 52 -33.61 32.80 -94.87
CA GLN A 52 -33.47 32.36 -93.49
C GLN A 52 -33.59 30.83 -93.36
N VAL A 53 -34.54 30.21 -94.07
CA VAL A 53 -34.70 28.75 -94.12
C VAL A 53 -33.46 28.08 -94.70
N LYS A 54 -32.91 28.61 -95.81
CA LYS A 54 -31.65 28.10 -96.40
C LYS A 54 -30.46 28.21 -95.45
N LYS A 55 -30.38 29.29 -94.65
CA LYS A 55 -29.32 29.47 -93.66
C LYS A 55 -29.37 28.40 -92.55
N TYR A 56 -30.55 28.14 -91.98
CA TYR A 56 -30.70 27.09 -90.97
C TYR A 56 -30.48 25.69 -91.54
N LEU A 57 -31.01 25.41 -92.74
CA LEU A 57 -30.79 24.13 -93.40
C LEU A 57 -29.32 23.90 -93.74
N ASN A 58 -28.59 24.90 -94.24
CA ASN A 58 -27.15 24.79 -94.49
C ASN A 58 -26.33 24.51 -93.23
N ALA A 59 -26.75 25.05 -92.07
CA ALA A 59 -26.08 24.78 -90.79
C ALA A 59 -26.29 23.33 -90.31
N ILE A 60 -27.37 22.68 -90.75
CA ILE A 60 -27.71 21.28 -90.41
C ILE A 60 -27.14 20.32 -91.47
N CYS A 61 -27.20 20.70 -92.75
CA CYS A 61 -26.74 19.94 -93.90
C CYS A 61 -26.43 20.86 -95.09
N PRO A 62 -25.20 20.86 -95.66
CA PRO A 62 -24.88 21.65 -96.85
C PRO A 62 -25.81 21.31 -98.02
N LEU A 63 -26.50 22.32 -98.55
CA LEU A 63 -27.56 22.23 -99.56
C LEU A 63 -27.04 22.00 -101.00
N ASN A 64 -25.73 22.09 -101.22
CA ASN A 64 -25.17 22.11 -102.57
C ASN A 64 -25.36 20.73 -103.25
N ASN A 65 -26.12 20.72 -104.34
CA ASN A 65 -26.38 19.59 -105.24
C ASN A 65 -27.17 18.40 -104.66
N LYS A 66 -28.00 18.62 -103.64
CA LYS A 66 -28.82 17.55 -103.04
C LYS A 66 -30.30 17.68 -103.41
N THR A 67 -30.93 16.54 -103.69
CA THR A 67 -32.38 16.45 -103.91
C THR A 67 -33.13 16.69 -102.60
N ALA A 68 -34.38 17.17 -102.66
CA ALA A 68 -35.23 17.42 -101.48
C ALA A 68 -35.28 16.21 -100.52
N ASP A 69 -35.42 14.99 -101.04
CA ASP A 69 -35.45 13.76 -100.24
C ASP A 69 -34.15 13.51 -99.45
N GLN A 70 -33.00 13.87 -100.04
CA GLN A 70 -31.70 13.74 -99.37
C GLN A 70 -31.55 14.77 -98.24
N ILE A 71 -32.13 15.96 -98.39
CA ILE A 71 -32.13 16.99 -97.35
C ILE A 71 -33.01 16.54 -96.18
N ILE A 72 -34.22 16.05 -96.47
CA ILE A 72 -35.14 15.50 -95.46
C ILE A 72 -34.46 14.36 -94.69
N HIS A 73 -33.86 13.41 -95.41
CA HIS A 73 -33.16 12.29 -94.78
C HIS A 73 -32.01 12.73 -93.86
N ASN A 74 -31.21 13.72 -94.28
CA ASN A 74 -30.11 14.23 -93.45
C ASN A 74 -30.62 14.96 -92.19
N VAL A 75 -31.72 15.70 -92.30
CA VAL A 75 -32.37 16.34 -91.16
C VAL A 75 -32.91 15.28 -90.19
N ASP A 76 -33.56 14.23 -90.71
CA ASP A 76 -34.04 13.11 -89.89
C ASP A 76 -32.90 12.39 -89.16
N LEU A 77 -31.79 12.12 -89.85
CA LEU A 77 -30.58 11.56 -89.22
C LEU A 77 -30.07 12.46 -88.09
N LYS A 78 -30.07 13.79 -88.28
CA LYS A 78 -29.67 14.74 -87.24
C LYS A 78 -30.62 14.75 -86.06
N VAL A 79 -31.93 14.68 -86.29
CA VAL A 79 -32.93 14.58 -85.24
C VAL A 79 -32.75 13.29 -84.43
N ILE A 80 -32.49 12.17 -85.12
CA ILE A 80 -32.20 10.88 -84.47
C ILE A 80 -30.93 10.99 -83.62
N GLU A 81 -29.85 11.57 -84.17
CA GLU A 81 -28.59 11.77 -83.45
C GLU A 81 -28.79 12.64 -82.19
N GLN A 82 -29.47 13.79 -82.32
CA GLN A 82 -29.76 14.67 -81.20
C GLN A 82 -30.63 14.01 -80.14
N ARG A 83 -31.61 13.18 -80.56
CA ARG A 83 -32.45 12.42 -79.63
C ARG A 83 -31.65 11.36 -78.88
N LYS A 84 -30.76 10.62 -79.56
CA LYS A 84 -29.84 9.68 -78.92
C LYS A 84 -28.92 10.39 -77.91
N MET A 85 -28.36 11.54 -78.28
CA MET A 85 -27.53 12.35 -77.38
C MET A 85 -28.31 12.80 -76.15
N LEU A 86 -29.55 13.26 -76.33
CA LEU A 86 -30.41 13.66 -75.22
C LEU A 86 -30.71 12.48 -74.28
N ASP A 87 -30.96 11.29 -74.81
CA ASP A 87 -31.25 10.10 -74.00
C ASP A 87 -30.01 9.62 -73.23
N LEU A 88 -28.81 9.71 -73.81
CA LEU A 88 -27.55 9.48 -73.10
C LEU A 88 -27.37 10.47 -71.94
N LEU A 89 -27.59 11.77 -72.18
CA LEU A 89 -27.50 12.79 -71.15
C LEU A 89 -28.53 12.59 -70.03
N LYS A 90 -29.75 12.17 -70.36
CA LYS A 90 -30.78 11.82 -69.36
C LYS A 90 -30.35 10.61 -68.52
N TYR A 91 -29.77 9.59 -69.15
CA TYR A 91 -29.25 8.42 -68.45
C TYR A 91 -28.12 8.80 -67.50
N GLU A 92 -27.12 9.55 -67.96
CA GLU A 92 -26.01 10.02 -67.12
C GLU A 92 -26.50 10.86 -65.94
N LYS A 93 -27.43 11.80 -66.19
CA LYS A 93 -28.05 12.62 -65.14
C LYS A 93 -28.74 11.74 -64.09
N ARG A 94 -29.49 10.71 -64.53
CA ARG A 94 -30.17 9.78 -63.63
C ARG A 94 -29.18 8.94 -62.84
N SER A 95 -28.12 8.44 -63.47
CA SER A 95 -27.04 7.67 -62.84
C SER A 95 -26.35 8.48 -61.75
N LYS A 96 -25.91 9.71 -62.07
CA LYS A 96 -25.30 10.63 -61.10
C LYS A 96 -26.23 10.96 -59.94
N LYS A 97 -27.53 11.18 -60.20
CA LYS A 97 -28.53 11.43 -59.16
C LYS A 97 -28.72 10.22 -58.23
N ASN A 98 -28.69 9.00 -58.75
CA ASN A 98 -28.78 7.79 -57.95
C ASN A 98 -27.53 7.62 -57.09
N LYS A 99 -26.33 7.81 -57.65
CA LYS A 99 -25.08 7.72 -56.90
C LYS A 99 -25.01 8.75 -55.77
N LEU A 100 -25.52 9.97 -55.99
CA LEU A 100 -25.62 10.98 -54.94
C LEU A 100 -26.52 10.52 -53.78
N LYS A 101 -27.70 9.96 -54.08
CA LYS A 101 -28.60 9.41 -53.06
C LYS A 101 -27.98 8.28 -52.25
N ASP A 102 -27.19 7.42 -52.92
CA ASP A 102 -26.51 6.32 -52.22
C ASP A 102 -25.42 6.86 -51.29
N LEU A 103 -24.66 7.87 -51.73
CA LEU A 103 -23.68 8.57 -50.87
C LEU A 103 -24.34 9.28 -49.69
N GLU A 104 -25.50 9.91 -49.89
CA GLU A 104 -26.26 10.57 -48.82
C GLU A 104 -26.67 9.55 -47.74
N LYS A 105 -27.15 8.37 -48.14
CA LYS A 105 -27.49 7.29 -47.19
C LYS A 105 -26.26 6.77 -46.45
N GLU A 106 -25.15 6.57 -47.15
CA GLU A 106 -23.89 6.12 -46.55
C GLU A 106 -23.37 7.13 -45.52
N TYR A 107 -23.47 8.43 -45.85
CA TYR A 107 -23.12 9.50 -44.93
C TYR A 107 -24.02 9.54 -43.69
N GLU A 108 -25.34 9.38 -43.85
CA GLU A 108 -26.27 9.30 -42.71
C GLU A 108 -25.96 8.10 -41.81
N LEU A 109 -25.66 6.94 -42.39
CA LEU A 109 -25.28 5.74 -41.62
C LEU A 109 -23.99 5.98 -40.82
N LEU A 110 -22.96 6.55 -41.45
CA LEU A 110 -21.69 6.88 -40.78
C LEU A 110 -21.88 7.89 -39.64
N LEU A 111 -22.77 8.86 -39.80
CA LEU A 111 -23.07 9.84 -38.77
C LEU A 111 -23.77 9.20 -37.55
N ILE A 112 -24.68 8.26 -37.80
CA ILE A 112 -25.36 7.48 -36.76
C ILE A 112 -24.36 6.55 -36.03
N GLU A 113 -23.44 5.92 -36.76
CA GLU A 113 -22.44 5.03 -36.18
C GLU A 113 -21.41 5.79 -35.32
N SER A 114 -20.94 6.93 -35.81
CA SER A 114 -20.06 7.85 -35.09
C SER A 114 -20.66 8.28 -33.75
N THR A 115 -21.90 8.77 -33.76
CA THR A 115 -22.59 9.24 -32.54
C THR A 115 -22.87 8.11 -31.54
N LYS A 116 -23.21 6.91 -32.00
CA LYS A 116 -23.36 5.73 -31.13
C LYS A 116 -22.04 5.34 -30.47
N SER A 117 -20.93 5.37 -31.21
CA SER A 117 -19.59 5.06 -30.69
C SER A 117 -19.22 6.00 -29.54
N ASP A 118 -19.47 7.29 -29.68
CA ASP A 118 -19.15 8.29 -28.65
C ASP A 118 -20.01 8.13 -27.40
N ILE A 119 -21.30 7.83 -27.55
CA ILE A 119 -22.19 7.57 -26.41
C ILE A 119 -21.74 6.31 -25.64
N VAL A 120 -21.37 5.23 -26.35
CA VAL A 120 -20.90 3.99 -25.71
C VAL A 120 -19.55 4.21 -25.00
N LYS A 121 -18.60 4.91 -25.65
CA LYS A 121 -17.31 5.28 -25.04
C LYS A 121 -17.52 6.14 -23.79
N SER A 122 -18.41 7.14 -23.82
CA SER A 122 -18.69 7.97 -22.65
C SER A 122 -19.25 7.18 -21.46
N LYS A 123 -20.14 6.20 -21.71
CA LYS A 123 -20.71 5.35 -20.66
C LYS A 123 -19.68 4.37 -20.10
N LEU A 124 -18.86 3.73 -20.95
CA LEU A 124 -17.79 2.83 -20.51
C LEU A 124 -16.75 3.56 -19.66
N THR A 125 -16.28 4.72 -20.12
CA THR A 125 -15.29 5.54 -19.39
C THR A 125 -15.84 6.00 -18.05
N THR A 126 -17.14 6.30 -17.94
CA THR A 126 -17.77 6.69 -16.68
C THR A 126 -17.84 5.52 -15.69
N LYS A 127 -18.20 4.31 -16.15
CA LYS A 127 -18.22 3.10 -15.30
C LYS A 127 -16.80 2.72 -14.84
N ALA A 128 -15.82 2.79 -15.73
CA ALA A 128 -14.42 2.56 -15.40
C ALA A 128 -13.91 3.57 -14.37
N LYS A 129 -14.20 4.86 -14.54
CA LYS A 129 -13.84 5.91 -13.55
C LYS A 129 -14.47 5.68 -12.18
N LYS A 130 -15.74 5.26 -12.12
CA LYS A 130 -16.40 4.90 -10.85
C LYS A 130 -15.71 3.71 -10.18
N HIS A 131 -15.34 2.68 -10.95
CA HIS A 131 -14.63 1.51 -10.43
C HIS A 131 -13.24 1.87 -9.91
N VAL A 132 -12.48 2.69 -10.65
CA VAL A 132 -11.18 3.21 -10.21
C VAL A 132 -11.33 3.98 -8.90
N SER A 133 -12.30 4.91 -8.80
CA SER A 133 -12.52 5.66 -7.57
C SER A 133 -12.95 4.78 -6.39
N HIS A 134 -13.69 3.71 -6.63
CA HIS A 134 -14.02 2.72 -5.59
C HIS A 134 -12.78 1.97 -5.11
N LEU A 135 -11.93 1.50 -6.03
CA LEU A 135 -10.67 0.82 -5.69
C LEU A 135 -9.72 1.76 -4.93
N GLU A 136 -9.62 3.03 -5.32
CA GLU A 136 -8.83 4.05 -4.61
C GLU A 136 -9.32 4.20 -3.16
N ASN A 137 -10.64 4.28 -2.94
CA ASN A 137 -11.21 4.39 -1.60
C ASN A 137 -10.94 3.14 -0.74
N GLU A 138 -11.05 1.95 -1.32
CA GLU A 138 -10.72 0.70 -0.61
C GLU A 138 -9.23 0.61 -0.27
N ILE A 139 -8.35 1.05 -1.18
CA ILE A 139 -6.90 1.15 -0.91
C ILE A 139 -6.65 2.12 0.26
N HIS A 140 -7.28 3.29 0.26
CA HIS A 140 -7.16 4.24 1.36
C HIS A 140 -7.65 3.67 2.69
N LYS A 141 -8.77 2.95 2.69
CA LYS A 141 -9.32 2.28 3.87
C LYS A 141 -8.35 1.23 4.44
N VAL A 142 -7.81 0.37 3.57
CA VAL A 142 -6.81 -0.64 3.97
C VAL A 142 -5.55 0.03 4.51
N LEU A 143 -5.10 1.13 3.89
CA LEU A 143 -3.93 1.87 4.36
C LEU A 143 -4.14 2.44 5.76
N VAL A 144 -5.31 3.03 6.03
CA VAL A 144 -5.65 3.53 7.37
C VAL A 144 -5.66 2.39 8.40
N GLN A 145 -6.31 1.26 8.08
CA GLN A 145 -6.33 0.08 8.95
C GLN A 145 -4.92 -0.46 9.22
N TRP A 146 -4.06 -0.48 8.20
CA TRP A 146 -2.66 -0.88 8.34
C TRP A 146 -1.89 0.06 9.27
N THR A 147 -2.03 1.38 9.10
CA THR A 147 -1.38 2.34 10.00
C THR A 147 -1.85 2.24 11.45
N GLU A 148 -3.13 1.96 11.66
CA GLU A 148 -3.70 1.73 12.99
C GLU A 148 -3.15 0.43 13.60
N ALA A 149 -3.11 -0.66 12.84
CA ALA A 149 -2.53 -1.93 13.28
C ALA A 149 -1.04 -1.76 13.64
N GLU A 150 -0.28 -1.00 12.87
CA GLU A 150 1.13 -0.73 13.16
C GLU A 150 1.31 0.12 14.42
N LEU A 151 0.42 1.09 14.67
CA LEU A 151 0.42 1.85 15.93
C LEU A 151 0.11 0.94 17.13
N VAL A 152 -0.88 0.05 17.00
CA VAL A 152 -1.24 -0.93 18.03
C VAL A 152 -0.07 -1.87 18.30
N LYS A 153 0.58 -2.39 17.25
CA LYS A 153 1.79 -3.21 17.37
C LYS A 153 2.91 -2.48 18.11
N LYS A 154 3.20 -1.22 17.75
CA LYS A 154 4.20 -0.40 18.45
C LYS A 154 3.88 -0.23 19.94
N LYS A 155 2.61 0.01 20.29
CA LYS A 155 2.16 0.08 21.68
C LYS A 155 2.39 -1.24 22.41
N TYR A 156 1.97 -2.37 21.85
CA TYR A 156 2.20 -3.68 22.47
C TYR A 156 3.68 -4.03 22.60
N SER A 157 4.51 -3.69 21.61
CA SER A 157 5.96 -3.85 21.71
C SER A 157 6.55 -3.01 22.85
N SER A 158 6.10 -1.77 23.03
CA SER A 158 6.52 -0.91 24.14
C SER A 158 6.08 -1.45 25.49
N ILE A 159 4.85 -1.97 25.60
CA ILE A 159 4.35 -2.59 26.83
C ILE A 159 5.17 -3.84 27.15
N ARG A 160 5.43 -4.69 26.16
CA ARG A 160 6.25 -5.89 26.32
C ARG A 160 7.65 -5.53 26.81
N GLN A 161 8.27 -4.52 26.21
CA GLN A 161 9.59 -4.06 26.62
C GLN A 161 9.60 -3.60 28.09
N ALA A 162 8.62 -2.79 28.50
CA ALA A 162 8.49 -2.37 29.90
C ALA A 162 8.29 -3.55 30.86
N LEU A 163 7.48 -4.54 30.49
CA LEU A 163 7.27 -5.74 31.31
C LEU A 163 8.55 -6.57 31.47
N VAL A 164 9.37 -6.69 30.41
CA VAL A 164 10.66 -7.38 30.47
C VAL A 164 11.66 -6.60 31.32
N GLU A 165 11.69 -5.28 31.19
CA GLU A 165 12.54 -4.44 32.05
C GLU A 165 12.15 -4.56 33.53
N ASP A 166 10.85 -4.59 33.83
CA ASP A 166 10.38 -4.76 35.20
C ASP A 166 10.64 -6.18 35.71
N SER A 167 10.53 -7.22 34.89
CA SER A 167 10.87 -8.59 35.34
C SER A 167 12.33 -8.69 35.76
N VAL A 168 13.25 -8.08 35.02
CA VAL A 168 14.68 -8.05 35.38
C VAL A 168 14.91 -7.30 36.69
N LYS A 169 14.21 -6.17 36.92
CA LYS A 169 14.29 -5.44 38.19
C LYS A 169 13.77 -6.28 39.37
N PHE A 170 12.66 -6.99 39.18
CA PHE A 170 12.11 -7.86 40.21
C PHE A 170 13.04 -9.02 40.53
N GLU A 171 13.68 -9.62 39.53
CA GLU A 171 14.66 -10.69 39.74
C GLU A 171 15.88 -10.19 40.53
N SER A 172 16.42 -9.02 40.16
CA SER A 172 17.50 -8.37 40.91
C SER A 172 17.10 -8.06 42.37
N SER A 173 15.91 -7.48 42.58
CA SER A 173 15.43 -7.16 43.93
C SER A 173 15.18 -8.41 44.76
N LEU A 174 14.68 -9.49 44.15
CA LEU A 174 14.45 -10.76 44.82
C LEU A 174 15.78 -11.39 45.23
N GLY A 175 16.76 -11.45 44.32
CA GLY A 175 18.10 -11.95 44.64
C GLY A 175 18.77 -11.18 45.77
N HIS A 176 18.64 -9.84 45.80
CA HIS A 176 19.16 -9.04 46.92
C HIS A 176 18.48 -9.38 48.26
N ILE A 177 17.17 -9.56 48.28
CA ILE A 177 16.42 -9.94 49.48
C ILE A 177 16.80 -11.35 49.94
N GLU A 178 16.96 -12.29 49.00
CA GLU A 178 17.40 -13.66 49.29
C GLU A 178 18.82 -13.68 49.89
N GLU A 179 19.74 -12.88 49.36
CA GLU A 179 21.08 -12.71 49.94
C GLU A 179 21.03 -12.13 51.36
N LEU A 180 20.18 -11.13 51.59
CA LEU A 180 20.02 -10.54 52.93
C LEU A 180 19.43 -11.56 53.91
N LEU A 181 18.43 -12.32 53.49
CA LEU A 181 17.82 -13.37 54.31
C LEU A 181 18.84 -14.47 54.63
N LYS A 182 19.68 -14.87 53.66
CA LYS A 182 20.76 -15.81 53.89
C LYS A 182 21.77 -15.28 54.93
N LYS A 183 22.19 -14.02 54.80
CA LYS A 183 23.10 -13.37 55.77
C LYS A 183 22.49 -13.32 57.17
N GLN A 184 21.20 -12.96 57.27
CA GLN A 184 20.47 -12.95 58.55
C GLN A 184 20.35 -14.35 59.15
N GLN A 185 20.09 -15.38 58.33
CA GLN A 185 20.05 -16.76 58.80
C GLN A 185 21.42 -17.23 59.31
N GLU A 186 22.50 -16.88 58.62
CA GLU A 186 23.87 -17.16 59.06
C GLU A 186 24.19 -16.44 60.39
N GLU A 187 23.73 -15.20 60.58
CA GLU A 187 23.89 -14.45 61.82
C GLU A 187 23.08 -15.08 62.97
N ILE A 188 21.83 -15.47 62.74
CA ILE A 188 21.01 -16.19 63.72
C ILE A 188 21.71 -17.48 64.15
N ASN A 189 22.18 -18.29 63.20
CA ASN A 189 22.89 -19.53 63.50
C ASN A 189 24.15 -19.29 64.37
N LYS A 190 24.91 -18.22 64.08
CA LYS A 190 26.08 -17.83 64.89
C LYS A 190 25.66 -17.47 66.33
N ILE A 191 24.61 -16.67 66.49
CA ILE A 191 24.10 -16.28 67.81
C ILE A 191 23.58 -17.49 68.58
N GLU A 192 22.92 -18.44 67.92
CA GLU A 192 22.46 -19.68 68.53
C GLU A 192 23.62 -20.56 69.02
N CYS A 193 24.70 -20.69 68.24
CA CYS A 193 25.92 -21.37 68.68
C CYS A 193 26.52 -20.70 69.92
N VAL A 194 26.68 -19.37 69.91
CA VAL A 194 27.21 -18.63 71.07
C VAL A 194 26.29 -18.80 72.29
N ARG A 195 24.97 -18.79 72.10
CA ARG A 195 24.01 -19.03 73.18
C ARG A 195 24.16 -20.44 73.76
N ALA A 196 24.37 -21.45 72.92
CA ALA A 196 24.59 -22.82 73.36
C ALA A 196 25.90 -22.95 74.16
N GLU A 197 26.99 -22.36 73.69
CA GLU A 197 28.27 -22.31 74.41
C GLU A 197 28.16 -21.56 75.74
N ALA A 198 27.45 -20.42 75.76
CA ALA A 198 27.18 -19.65 76.98
C ALA A 198 26.32 -20.46 77.98
N ALA A 199 25.35 -21.23 77.50
CA ALA A 199 24.54 -22.11 78.33
C ALA A 199 25.40 -23.24 78.93
N GLU A 200 26.27 -23.86 78.14
CA GLU A 200 27.16 -24.93 78.59
C GLU A 200 28.18 -24.43 79.63
N THR A 201 28.81 -23.28 79.37
CA THR A 201 29.75 -22.64 80.31
C THR A 201 29.05 -22.29 81.63
N ARG A 202 27.82 -21.78 81.59
CA ARG A 202 27.02 -21.53 82.81
C ARG A 202 26.75 -22.82 83.59
N VAL A 203 26.38 -23.91 82.92
CA VAL A 203 26.16 -25.22 83.58
C VAL A 203 27.45 -25.73 84.22
N ARG A 204 28.60 -25.65 83.51
CA ARG A 204 29.90 -26.04 84.05
C ARG A 204 30.29 -25.19 85.26
N ALA A 205 30.10 -23.87 85.21
CA ALA A 205 30.37 -22.97 86.32
C ALA A 205 29.47 -23.27 87.54
N ALA A 206 28.18 -23.52 87.31
CA ALA A 206 27.25 -23.90 88.37
C ALA A 206 27.62 -25.25 89.02
N ALA A 207 28.04 -26.24 88.23
CA ALA A 207 28.51 -27.53 88.73
C ALA A 207 29.80 -27.38 89.57
N ALA A 208 30.78 -26.61 89.08
CA ALA A 208 32.03 -26.36 89.80
C ALA A 208 31.79 -25.61 91.12
N ALA A 209 30.90 -24.61 91.12
CA ALA A 209 30.51 -23.89 92.33
C ALA A 209 29.79 -24.79 93.35
N ALA A 210 28.92 -25.68 92.88
CA ALA A 210 28.25 -26.66 93.75
C ALA A 210 29.24 -27.66 94.36
N GLU A 211 30.22 -28.13 93.59
CA GLU A 211 31.27 -29.02 94.07
C GLU A 211 32.18 -28.34 95.11
N GLU A 212 32.61 -27.10 94.86
CA GLU A 212 33.40 -26.33 95.83
C GLU A 212 32.60 -26.03 97.10
N ALA A 213 31.31 -25.67 96.98
CA ALA A 213 30.44 -25.50 98.14
C ALA A 213 30.32 -26.80 98.95
N ALA A 214 30.18 -27.96 98.29
CA ALA A 214 30.16 -29.26 98.96
C ALA A 214 31.49 -29.57 99.65
N ARG A 215 32.65 -29.28 99.03
CA ARG A 215 33.98 -29.42 99.66
C ARG A 215 34.12 -28.51 100.88
N ALA A 216 33.71 -27.25 100.77
CA ALA A 216 33.76 -26.28 101.85
C ALA A 216 32.88 -26.72 103.03
N HIS A 217 31.66 -27.20 102.77
CA HIS A 217 30.78 -27.77 103.79
C HIS A 217 31.37 -29.03 104.43
N ALA A 218 31.94 -29.95 103.65
CA ALA A 218 32.59 -31.15 104.19
C ALA A 218 33.79 -30.79 105.09
N ALA A 219 34.61 -29.81 104.68
CA ALA A 219 35.73 -29.31 105.47
C ALA A 219 35.26 -28.58 106.74
N GLU A 220 34.16 -27.81 106.68
CA GLU A 220 33.53 -27.22 107.86
C GLU A 220 33.00 -28.27 108.83
N HIS A 221 32.29 -29.28 108.31
CA HIS A 221 31.81 -30.42 109.10
C HIS A 221 32.95 -31.19 109.74
N GLY A 222 34.06 -31.44 109.03
CA GLY A 222 35.26 -32.05 109.57
C GLY A 222 35.85 -31.25 110.74
N ARG A 223 36.07 -29.94 110.54
CA ARG A 223 36.52 -29.04 111.62
C ARG A 223 35.54 -28.97 112.79
N ALA A 224 34.23 -29.03 112.54
CA ALA A 224 33.21 -29.06 113.58
C ALA A 224 33.23 -30.36 114.38
N ALA A 225 33.41 -31.50 113.71
CA ALA A 225 33.55 -32.80 114.35
C ALA A 225 34.81 -32.85 115.22
N GLU A 226 35.95 -32.33 114.74
CA GLU A 226 37.18 -32.21 115.53
C GLU A 226 36.98 -31.30 116.76
N ARG A 227 36.37 -30.12 116.59
CA ARG A 227 36.01 -29.23 117.70
C ARG A 227 35.12 -29.93 118.72
N ALA A 228 34.11 -30.68 118.27
CA ALA A 228 33.22 -31.44 119.14
C ALA A 228 33.97 -32.56 119.88
N TYR A 229 34.85 -33.28 119.20
CA TYR A 229 35.67 -34.33 119.80
C TYR A 229 36.60 -33.79 120.90
N PHE A 230 37.32 -32.69 120.64
CA PHE A 230 38.16 -32.05 121.65
C PHE A 230 37.34 -31.45 122.80
N ALA A 231 36.17 -30.85 122.51
CA ALA A 231 35.27 -30.35 123.54
C ALA A 231 34.77 -31.48 124.45
N HIS A 232 34.38 -32.63 123.87
CA HIS A 232 33.97 -33.80 124.64
C HIS A 232 35.11 -34.32 125.53
N ARG A 233 36.32 -34.49 124.97
CA ARG A 233 37.49 -34.95 125.73
C ARG A 233 37.89 -33.98 126.84
N PHE A 234 37.77 -32.67 126.59
CA PHE A 234 37.98 -31.65 127.61
C PHE A 234 36.91 -31.76 128.69
N GLN A 235 35.65 -31.95 128.33
CA GLN A 235 34.55 -32.13 129.27
C GLN A 235 34.69 -33.41 130.10
N GLU A 236 35.11 -34.53 129.52
CA GLU A 236 35.43 -35.78 130.22
C GLU A 236 36.56 -35.54 131.23
N ARG A 237 37.66 -34.92 130.81
CA ARG A 237 38.78 -34.59 131.70
C ARG A 237 38.38 -33.60 132.79
N ARG A 238 37.51 -32.64 132.48
CA ARG A 238 36.91 -31.73 133.45
C ARG A 238 36.02 -32.47 134.43
N GLN A 239 35.20 -33.42 133.98
CA GLN A 239 34.36 -34.26 134.85
C GLN A 239 35.19 -35.20 135.72
N GLU A 240 36.30 -35.74 135.22
CA GLU A 240 37.27 -36.53 136.01
C GLU A 240 37.94 -35.66 137.07
N LEU A 241 38.39 -34.47 136.70
CA LEU A 241 38.91 -33.47 137.64
C LEU A 241 37.85 -33.04 138.64
N GLU A 242 36.60 -32.85 138.23
CA GLU A 242 35.47 -32.52 139.10
C GLU A 242 35.11 -33.71 140.01
N LYS A 243 35.26 -34.97 139.58
CA LYS A 243 35.13 -36.17 140.44
C LYS A 243 36.26 -36.26 141.46
N LEU A 244 37.48 -35.88 141.08
CA LEU A 244 38.63 -35.75 141.97
C LEU A 244 38.44 -34.58 142.96
N GLU A 245 37.96 -33.43 142.48
CA GLU A 245 37.62 -32.26 143.27
C GLU A 245 36.50 -32.56 144.26
N LYS A 246 35.43 -33.25 143.83
CA LYS A 246 34.33 -33.73 144.69
C LYS A 246 34.73 -34.81 145.69
N ARG A 247 35.91 -35.42 145.55
CA ARG A 247 36.50 -36.32 146.55
C ARG A 247 37.40 -35.57 147.55
N ILE A 248 37.83 -34.34 147.24
CA ILE A 248 38.84 -33.64 148.04
C ILE A 248 38.32 -32.30 148.63
N PHE A 249 37.32 -31.60 148.08
CA PHE A 249 36.78 -30.33 148.65
C PHE A 249 35.31 -29.96 148.30
N PRO A 250 34.47 -29.45 149.24
CA PRO A 250 33.18 -28.79 148.95
C PRO A 250 33.35 -27.30 148.54
N PRO A 251 32.49 -26.74 147.66
CA PRO A 251 32.61 -25.37 147.14
C PRO A 251 32.07 -24.35 148.17
N PRO A 252 32.50 -23.07 148.23
CA PRO A 252 32.01 -22.12 147.20
C PRO A 252 32.76 -20.74 147.04
N VAL A 253 32.26 -19.98 146.06
CA VAL A 253 32.19 -18.49 145.93
C VAL A 253 33.43 -17.67 145.54
N ARG A 254 33.37 -17.12 144.29
CA ARG A 254 33.58 -15.73 143.76
C ARG A 254 34.43 -14.74 144.61
N PRO A 255 35.10 -13.68 144.07
CA PRO A 255 34.74 -12.87 142.89
C PRO A 255 35.97 -12.32 142.06
N VAL A 256 35.84 -11.84 140.81
CA VAL A 256 35.87 -10.40 140.38
C VAL A 256 37.26 -9.77 140.09
N ILE A 257 37.43 -9.35 138.82
CA ILE A 257 38.06 -8.11 138.27
C ILE A 257 39.59 -7.98 137.99
N HIS A 258 39.82 -7.31 136.85
CA HIS A 258 40.93 -6.44 136.38
C HIS A 258 41.94 -7.06 135.41
N GLU A 259 41.95 -6.71 134.11
CA GLU A 259 42.32 -5.45 133.43
C GLU A 259 43.81 -5.10 133.45
N GLU A 260 44.31 -4.96 132.20
CA GLU A 260 45.43 -4.17 131.69
C GLU A 260 46.89 -4.53 132.08
N MET A 261 47.77 -4.64 131.07
CA MET A 261 48.73 -3.56 130.81
C MET A 261 49.45 -3.71 129.46
N ASN A 262 49.57 -2.56 128.81
CA ASN A 262 50.44 -2.16 127.72
C ASN A 262 51.82 -2.82 127.62
N GLY A 263 52.28 -2.94 126.38
CA GLY A 263 53.69 -3.03 126.03
C GLY A 263 53.92 -2.41 124.65
N SER A 264 54.11 -1.08 124.61
CA SER A 264 54.84 -0.41 123.53
C SER A 264 56.25 -0.97 123.46
N VAL A 265 56.77 -1.27 122.27
CA VAL A 265 58.20 -1.04 121.92
C VAL A 265 58.28 -0.85 120.40
N GLU A 266 58.86 0.27 120.02
CA GLU A 266 59.30 0.67 118.68
C GLU A 266 60.32 -0.32 118.08
N GLY A 267 60.31 -0.47 116.77
CA GLY A 267 61.33 -1.22 116.04
C GLY A 267 61.48 -0.65 114.63
N ASP A 268 62.63 -0.04 114.40
CA ASP A 268 63.16 0.56 113.18
C ASP A 268 62.72 -0.10 111.86
N VAL A 269 62.29 0.72 110.91
CA VAL A 269 62.28 0.40 109.48
C VAL A 269 63.02 1.51 108.76
N GLU A 270 64.34 1.49 108.87
CA GLU A 270 65.24 2.43 108.20
C GLU A 270 65.94 1.73 107.03
N GLU A 271 65.17 1.28 106.02
CA GLU A 271 65.74 0.86 104.72
C GLU A 271 64.79 0.98 103.50
N GLU A 272 63.52 1.41 103.65
CA GLU A 272 62.60 1.67 102.52
C GLU A 272 62.61 3.13 102.02
N ALA A 273 63.17 4.07 102.78
CA ALA A 273 63.05 5.51 102.48
C ALA A 273 63.81 5.94 101.20
N SER A 274 64.90 5.26 100.84
CA SER A 274 65.74 5.68 99.69
C SER A 274 65.12 5.34 98.32
N ALA A 275 64.52 4.15 98.18
CA ALA A 275 63.81 3.77 96.96
C ALA A 275 62.47 4.53 96.82
N ALA A 276 61.77 4.75 97.94
CA ALA A 276 60.55 5.54 97.97
C ALA A 276 60.81 7.02 97.60
N ALA A 277 61.89 7.63 98.10
CA ALA A 277 62.25 9.01 97.78
C ALA A 277 62.64 9.20 96.29
N GLN A 278 63.34 8.24 95.68
CA GLN A 278 63.67 8.30 94.25
C GLN A 278 62.43 8.14 93.37
N MET A 279 61.51 7.24 93.72
CA MET A 279 60.23 7.11 93.01
C MET A 279 59.38 8.38 93.15
N GLU A 280 59.37 9.00 94.32
CA GLU A 280 58.66 10.27 94.57
C GLU A 280 59.23 11.42 93.73
N GLU A 281 60.57 11.54 93.60
CA GLU A 281 61.20 12.55 92.72
C GLU A 281 60.84 12.34 91.24
N ILE A 282 60.89 11.10 90.76
CA ILE A 282 60.47 10.74 89.39
C ILE A 282 58.99 11.07 89.19
N PHE A 283 58.16 10.79 90.18
CA PHE A 283 56.73 11.01 90.12
C PHE A 283 56.37 12.51 90.14
N GLN A 284 57.04 13.32 90.97
CA GLN A 284 56.92 14.78 90.93
C GLN A 284 57.39 15.37 89.60
N GLY A 285 58.45 14.81 89.00
CA GLY A 285 58.87 15.14 87.64
C GLY A 285 57.78 14.83 86.60
N LEU A 286 57.15 13.67 86.72
CA LEU A 286 56.04 13.24 85.85
C LEU A 286 54.82 14.14 85.99
N MET A 287 54.48 14.56 87.22
CA MET A 287 53.40 15.52 87.52
C MET A 287 53.67 16.89 86.90
N LYS A 288 54.91 17.40 86.98
CA LYS A 288 55.31 18.65 86.35
C LYS A 288 55.20 18.59 84.82
N LEU A 289 55.66 17.49 84.21
CA LEU A 289 55.60 17.30 82.75
C LEU A 289 54.17 17.11 82.23
N THR A 290 53.31 16.45 83.01
CA THR A 290 51.91 16.23 82.65
C THR A 290 51.01 17.41 83.05
N GLY A 291 51.51 18.38 83.82
CA GLY A 291 50.77 19.56 84.28
C GLY A 291 49.64 19.19 85.24
N VAL A 292 49.90 18.25 86.14
CA VAL A 292 48.93 17.69 87.09
C VAL A 292 49.42 17.90 88.52
N SER A 293 48.50 18.19 89.45
CA SER A 293 48.83 18.43 90.86
C SER A 293 48.53 17.25 91.79
N GLU A 294 47.81 16.22 91.32
CA GLU A 294 47.46 15.01 92.08
C GLU A 294 48.00 13.74 91.40
N PRO A 295 48.61 12.80 92.14
CA PRO A 295 49.24 11.63 91.54
C PRO A 295 48.29 10.71 90.76
N GLU A 296 47.06 10.56 91.21
CA GLU A 296 46.04 9.73 90.58
C GLU A 296 45.64 10.25 89.19
N GLU A 297 45.60 11.57 89.02
CA GLU A 297 45.26 12.23 87.75
C GLU A 297 46.30 11.95 86.64
N VAL A 298 47.58 11.80 87.00
CA VAL A 298 48.65 11.45 86.05
C VAL A 298 48.37 10.08 85.43
N LEU A 299 48.03 9.09 86.26
CA LEU A 299 47.68 7.75 85.81
C LEU A 299 46.42 7.75 84.92
N VAL A 300 45.42 8.57 85.24
CA VAL A 300 44.21 8.72 84.42
C VAL A 300 44.55 9.29 83.04
N ARG A 301 45.39 10.33 82.95
CA ARG A 301 45.81 10.91 81.66
C ARG A 301 46.60 9.92 80.81
N PHE A 302 47.53 9.16 81.39
CA PHE A 302 48.27 8.12 80.65
C PHE A 302 47.36 6.98 80.18
N ARG A 303 46.38 6.56 80.99
CA ARG A 303 45.37 5.57 80.56
C ARG A 303 44.54 6.09 79.39
N ALA A 304 44.05 7.34 79.48
CA ALA A 304 43.29 7.99 78.41
C ALA A 304 44.12 8.19 77.14
N GLN A 305 45.39 8.57 77.26
CA GLN A 305 46.33 8.70 76.13
C GLN A 305 46.57 7.35 75.47
N ARG A 306 46.82 6.29 76.26
CA ARG A 306 46.99 4.92 75.74
C ARG A 306 45.74 4.43 75.02
N GLU A 307 44.55 4.68 75.57
CA GLU A 307 43.27 4.36 74.93
C GLU A 307 43.07 5.15 73.63
N THR A 308 43.43 6.43 73.63
CA THR A 308 43.37 7.28 72.44
C THR A 308 44.34 6.79 71.37
N CYS A 309 45.59 6.46 71.71
CA CYS A 309 46.56 5.87 70.79
C CYS A 309 46.06 4.53 70.22
N ARG A 310 45.48 3.66 71.06
CA ARG A 310 44.88 2.39 70.62
C ARG A 310 43.72 2.64 69.65
N ARG A 311 42.85 3.61 69.95
CA ARG A 311 41.72 3.99 69.08
C ARG A 311 42.21 4.55 67.75
N LEU A 312 43.17 5.46 67.75
CA LEU A 312 43.76 6.02 66.53
C LEU A 312 44.42 4.92 65.68
N GLY A 313 45.17 4.00 66.29
CA GLY A 313 45.74 2.86 65.58
C GLY A 313 44.71 1.86 65.06
N TRP A 314 43.51 1.79 65.66
CA TRP A 314 42.39 1.02 65.11
C TRP A 314 41.73 1.76 63.93
N LEU A 315 41.47 3.06 64.06
CA LEU A 315 40.93 3.87 62.95
C LEU A 315 41.87 3.91 61.75
N GLN A 316 43.18 4.07 61.99
CA GLN A 316 44.18 4.07 60.94
C GLN A 316 44.19 2.75 60.17
N ARG A 317 44.24 1.61 60.89
CA ARG A 317 44.17 0.29 60.24
C ARG A 317 42.86 0.09 59.48
N GLY A 318 41.72 0.47 60.06
CA GLY A 318 40.43 0.38 59.37
C GLY A 318 40.37 1.25 58.11
N ALA A 319 40.98 2.44 58.12
CA ALA A 319 41.07 3.31 56.95
C ALA A 319 42.04 2.76 55.89
N GLU A 320 43.18 2.19 56.30
CA GLU A 320 44.14 1.54 55.42
C GLU A 320 43.54 0.29 54.75
N ASP A 321 42.82 -0.54 55.50
CA ASP A 321 42.13 -1.73 54.99
C ASP A 321 41.02 -1.35 54.01
N GLU A 322 40.19 -0.35 54.33
CA GLU A 322 39.13 0.09 53.42
C GLU A 322 39.71 0.75 52.16
N LYS A 323 40.81 1.52 52.29
CA LYS A 323 41.53 2.06 51.14
C LYS A 323 42.01 0.93 50.22
N LEU A 324 42.64 -0.09 50.78
CA LEU A 324 43.14 -1.24 50.00
C LEU A 324 41.97 -1.97 49.31
N ARG A 325 40.85 -2.16 50.01
CA ARG A 325 39.65 -2.78 49.46
C ARG A 325 39.07 -1.97 48.30
N LEU A 326 39.03 -0.64 48.43
CA LEU A 326 38.58 0.25 47.36
C LEU A 326 39.53 0.25 46.15
N GLU A 327 40.85 0.21 46.37
CA GLU A 327 41.83 0.09 45.28
C GLU A 327 41.68 -1.25 44.54
N GLN A 328 41.45 -2.35 45.26
CA GLN A 328 41.16 -3.65 44.66
C GLN A 328 39.84 -3.66 43.88
N ALA A 329 38.77 -3.08 44.44
CA ALA A 329 37.49 -2.97 43.75
C ALA A 329 37.60 -2.09 42.49
N HIS A 330 38.36 -0.98 42.57
CA HIS A 330 38.59 -0.09 41.44
C HIS A 330 39.36 -0.79 40.30
N THR A 331 40.42 -1.52 40.63
CA THR A 331 41.19 -2.30 39.64
C THR A 331 40.36 -3.42 39.00
N ALA A 332 39.53 -4.11 39.79
CA ALA A 332 38.60 -5.11 39.27
C ALA A 332 37.56 -4.51 38.31
N LEU A 333 36.93 -3.39 38.70
CA LEU A 333 35.95 -2.70 37.85
C LEU A 333 36.58 -2.15 36.57
N LEU A 334 37.82 -1.66 36.61
CA LEU A 334 38.54 -1.24 35.41
C LEU A 334 38.81 -2.42 34.47
N ALA A 335 39.24 -3.56 34.99
CA ALA A 335 39.46 -4.76 34.19
C ALA A 335 38.16 -5.27 33.55
N GLU A 336 37.04 -5.23 34.29
CA GLU A 336 35.72 -5.60 33.78
C GLU A 336 35.26 -4.64 32.67
N LEU A 337 35.47 -3.34 32.85
CA LEU A 337 35.14 -2.32 31.85
C LEU A 337 35.98 -2.47 30.57
N GLU A 338 37.26 -2.79 30.70
CA GLU A 338 38.11 -3.14 29.55
C GLU A 338 37.61 -4.41 28.86
N GLY A 339 37.25 -5.45 29.62
CA GLY A 339 36.62 -6.67 29.09
C GLY A 339 35.36 -6.39 28.27
N PHE A 340 34.45 -5.56 28.80
CA PHE A 340 33.23 -5.15 28.08
C PHE A 340 33.51 -4.35 26.81
N LYS A 341 34.54 -3.49 26.81
CA LYS A 341 34.95 -2.76 25.59
C LYS A 341 35.40 -3.72 24.50
N PHE A 342 36.24 -4.69 24.83
CA PHE A 342 36.73 -5.67 23.84
C PHE A 342 35.63 -6.61 23.36
N ALA A 343 34.75 -7.08 24.26
CA ALA A 343 33.59 -7.88 23.87
C ALA A 343 32.66 -7.10 22.93
N SER A 344 32.36 -5.84 23.25
CA SER A 344 31.50 -5.01 22.40
C SER A 344 32.12 -4.71 21.02
N VAL A 345 33.44 -4.56 20.92
CA VAL A 345 34.12 -4.39 19.62
C VAL A 345 34.08 -5.69 18.83
N LYS A 346 34.38 -6.83 19.47
CA LYS A 346 34.34 -8.14 18.83
C LYS A 346 32.95 -8.49 18.28
N ASP A 347 31.88 -8.27 19.06
CA ASP A 347 30.52 -8.52 18.61
C ASP A 347 30.12 -7.64 17.41
N LYS A 348 30.63 -6.40 17.37
CA LYS A 348 30.40 -5.48 16.23
C LYS A 348 31.15 -5.94 14.99
N ASP A 349 32.39 -6.39 15.13
CA ASP A 349 33.21 -6.88 14.02
C ASP A 349 32.60 -8.18 13.45
N GLU A 350 32.22 -9.14 14.31
CA GLU A 350 31.53 -10.37 13.90
C GLU A 350 30.18 -10.07 13.21
N GLY A 351 29.42 -9.11 13.75
CA GLY A 351 28.18 -8.65 13.13
C GLY A 351 28.42 -7.98 11.76
N GLN A 352 29.51 -7.21 11.63
CA GLN A 352 29.88 -6.56 10.38
C GLN A 352 30.33 -7.56 9.31
N ASP A 353 31.05 -8.61 9.71
CA ASP A 353 31.46 -9.70 8.82
C ASP A 353 30.25 -10.48 8.31
N LEU A 354 29.30 -10.82 9.18
CA LEU A 354 28.06 -11.49 8.77
C LEU A 354 27.23 -10.61 7.81
N ILE A 355 27.18 -9.30 8.04
CA ILE A 355 26.53 -8.36 7.12
C ILE A 355 27.23 -8.36 5.75
N ASN A 356 28.56 -8.42 5.73
CA ASN A 356 29.33 -8.43 4.48
C ASN A 356 29.13 -9.75 3.72
N GLU A 357 29.08 -10.88 4.41
CA GLU A 357 28.78 -12.19 3.82
C GLU A 357 27.37 -12.22 3.20
N LEU A 358 26.35 -11.77 3.94
CA LEU A 358 24.98 -11.67 3.43
C LEU A 358 24.87 -10.73 2.22
N LYS A 359 25.60 -9.61 2.20
CA LYS A 359 25.65 -8.72 1.03
C LYS A 359 26.25 -9.42 -0.19
N SER A 360 27.34 -10.16 0.00
CA SER A 360 27.97 -10.93 -1.07
C SER A 360 27.02 -12.00 -1.63
N GLU A 361 26.29 -12.71 -0.76
CA GLU A 361 25.30 -13.71 -1.16
C GLU A 361 24.15 -13.08 -1.97
N ILE A 362 23.62 -11.93 -1.51
CA ILE A 362 22.58 -11.18 -2.22
C ILE A 362 23.06 -10.74 -3.60
N GLU A 363 24.29 -10.23 -3.71
CA GLU A 363 24.86 -9.82 -4.99
C GLU A 363 25.01 -11.00 -5.97
N ASN A 364 25.39 -12.17 -5.46
CA ASN A 364 25.49 -13.38 -6.27
C ASN A 364 24.11 -13.86 -6.76
N GLU A 365 23.13 -13.92 -5.86
CA GLU A 365 21.75 -14.31 -6.20
C GLU A 365 21.12 -13.35 -7.21
N GLN A 366 21.37 -12.04 -7.04
CA GLN A 366 20.91 -11.02 -7.98
C GLN A 366 21.54 -11.21 -9.38
N ARG A 367 22.81 -11.60 -9.44
CA ARG A 367 23.51 -11.90 -10.71
C ARG A 367 22.88 -13.11 -11.40
N ILE A 368 22.64 -14.19 -10.65
CA ILE A 368 21.97 -15.40 -11.16
C ILE A 368 20.57 -15.06 -11.68
N TYR A 369 19.79 -14.29 -10.91
CA TYR A 369 18.47 -13.83 -11.33
C TYR A 369 18.52 -13.05 -12.65
N CYS A 370 19.46 -12.10 -12.78
CA CYS A 370 19.63 -11.34 -14.02
C CYS A 370 19.98 -12.22 -15.22
N ASP A 371 20.82 -13.24 -15.02
CA ASP A 371 21.20 -14.16 -16.11
C ASP A 371 20.04 -15.08 -16.52
N VAL A 372 19.23 -15.55 -15.56
CA VAL A 372 18.00 -16.33 -15.86
C VAL A 372 16.97 -15.46 -16.57
N GLN A 373 16.78 -14.22 -16.14
CA GLN A 373 15.87 -13.27 -16.75
C GLN A 373 16.25 -13.00 -18.23
N LYS A 374 17.53 -12.76 -18.51
CA LYS A 374 18.02 -12.59 -19.89
C LYS A 374 17.74 -13.82 -20.75
N LYS A 375 18.02 -15.03 -20.23
CA LYS A 375 17.73 -16.29 -20.94
C LYS A 375 16.23 -16.45 -21.21
N MET A 376 15.37 -16.04 -20.28
CA MET A 376 13.92 -16.08 -20.47
C MET A 376 13.49 -15.10 -21.58
N GLU A 377 14.03 -13.89 -21.59
CA GLU A 377 13.77 -12.88 -22.64
C GLU A 377 14.25 -13.35 -24.03
N GLU A 378 15.41 -14.01 -24.10
CA GLU A 378 15.93 -14.63 -25.33
C GLU A 378 14.98 -15.72 -25.84
N VAL A 379 14.50 -16.60 -24.96
CA VAL A 379 13.54 -17.67 -25.31
C VAL A 379 12.20 -17.09 -25.75
N ASP A 380 11.65 -16.11 -25.03
CA ASP A 380 10.39 -15.45 -25.39
C ASP A 380 10.48 -14.74 -26.74
N SER A 381 11.61 -14.06 -27.02
CA SER A 381 11.88 -13.44 -28.31
C SER A 381 11.93 -14.47 -29.44
N PHE A 382 12.63 -15.59 -29.22
CA PHE A 382 12.71 -16.68 -30.18
C PHE A 382 11.34 -17.33 -30.43
N LEU A 383 10.55 -17.57 -29.38
CA LEU A 383 9.20 -18.12 -29.51
C LEU A 383 8.25 -17.16 -30.25
N LEU A 384 8.34 -15.84 -30.03
CA LEU A 384 7.59 -14.84 -30.79
C LEU A 384 7.96 -14.85 -32.29
N GLU A 385 9.24 -15.06 -32.61
CA GLU A 385 9.69 -15.20 -33.99
C GLU A 385 9.12 -16.48 -34.64
N ILE A 386 9.18 -17.63 -33.96
CA ILE A 386 8.55 -18.87 -34.43
C ILE A 386 7.04 -18.64 -34.61
N LYS A 387 6.37 -18.00 -33.65
CA LYS A 387 4.95 -17.70 -33.71
C LYS A 387 4.60 -16.87 -34.95
N ARG A 388 5.40 -15.84 -35.26
CA ARG A 388 5.25 -15.01 -36.46
C ARG A 388 5.34 -15.85 -37.73
N LEU A 389 6.37 -16.70 -37.84
CA LEU A 389 6.57 -17.58 -39.00
C LEU A 389 5.41 -18.58 -39.18
N LEU A 390 4.94 -19.19 -38.09
CA LEU A 390 3.79 -20.11 -38.12
C LEU A 390 2.51 -19.39 -38.54
N TYR A 391 2.29 -18.18 -38.03
CA TYR A 391 1.13 -17.36 -38.36
C TYR A 391 1.13 -16.95 -39.84
N ASP A 392 2.28 -16.58 -40.38
CA ASP A 392 2.42 -16.26 -41.81
C ASP A 392 2.24 -17.49 -42.70
N LEU A 393 2.69 -18.67 -42.25
CA LEU A 393 2.43 -19.93 -42.96
C LEU A 393 0.94 -20.31 -42.96
N CYS A 394 0.22 -20.04 -41.85
CA CYS A 394 -1.23 -20.19 -41.79
C CYS A 394 -1.95 -19.31 -42.82
N LYS A 395 -1.51 -18.05 -43.00
CA LYS A 395 -2.05 -17.13 -44.02
C LYS A 395 -1.80 -17.63 -45.44
N LEU A 396 -0.62 -18.20 -45.70
CA LEU A 396 -0.32 -18.77 -47.03
C LEU A 396 -1.29 -19.92 -47.40
N LEU A 397 -1.85 -20.59 -46.40
CA LEU A 397 -2.87 -21.63 -46.54
C LEU A 397 -4.33 -21.12 -46.48
N ASP A 398 -4.59 -19.83 -46.65
CA ASP A 398 -5.95 -19.23 -46.58
C ASP A 398 -6.94 -19.77 -47.63
N VAL A 399 -6.47 -20.51 -48.63
CA VAL A 399 -7.31 -21.29 -49.56
C VAL A 399 -8.12 -22.38 -48.83
N ILE A 400 -7.76 -22.70 -47.58
CA ILE A 400 -8.46 -23.62 -46.68
C ILE A 400 -8.90 -22.85 -45.44
N PRO A 401 -10.12 -22.29 -45.43
CA PRO A 401 -10.54 -21.33 -44.41
C PRO A 401 -10.79 -21.95 -43.02
N GLU A 402 -10.92 -23.28 -42.94
CA GLU A 402 -11.37 -23.97 -41.73
C GLU A 402 -10.33 -24.99 -41.26
N PRO A 403 -9.86 -24.95 -40.00
CA PRO A 403 -10.24 -24.05 -38.91
C PRO A 403 -9.70 -22.60 -39.05
N SER A 404 -10.36 -21.65 -38.38
CA SER A 404 -10.00 -20.22 -38.38
C SER A 404 -8.67 -19.98 -37.67
N ILE A 405 -7.86 -19.07 -38.20
CA ILE A 405 -6.61 -18.64 -37.55
C ILE A 405 -6.98 -17.90 -36.25
N PRO A 406 -6.39 -18.25 -35.10
CA PRO A 406 -6.57 -17.50 -33.84
C PRO A 406 -6.11 -16.05 -34.00
N GLU A 407 -6.65 -15.13 -33.20
CA GLU A 407 -6.20 -13.73 -33.23
C GLU A 407 -4.74 -13.60 -32.77
N TRP A 408 -3.97 -12.73 -33.42
CA TRP A 408 -2.58 -12.49 -33.04
C TRP A 408 -2.50 -11.83 -31.65
N THR A 409 -1.82 -12.49 -30.71
CA THR A 409 -1.49 -11.92 -29.40
C THR A 409 0.01 -11.62 -29.28
N ALA A 410 0.37 -10.64 -28.44
CA ALA A 410 1.76 -10.23 -28.20
C ALA A 410 2.53 -11.16 -27.23
N GLU A 411 1.95 -12.32 -26.88
CA GLU A 411 2.56 -13.30 -25.98
C GLU A 411 2.90 -14.59 -26.75
N ALA A 412 3.93 -15.31 -26.30
CA ALA A 412 4.35 -16.57 -26.92
C ALA A 412 3.56 -17.81 -26.44
N ARG A 413 2.70 -17.66 -25.42
CA ARG A 413 2.07 -18.78 -24.68
C ARG A 413 1.10 -19.61 -25.52
N ASP A 414 0.45 -18.98 -26.49
CA ASP A 414 -0.56 -19.53 -27.39
C ASP A 414 0.02 -20.12 -28.70
N ILE A 415 1.36 -20.24 -28.81
CA ILE A 415 2.03 -20.77 -30.02
C ILE A 415 1.51 -22.16 -30.42
N HIS A 416 1.14 -22.98 -29.44
CA HIS A 416 0.57 -24.32 -29.64
C HIS A 416 -0.78 -24.29 -30.36
N GLU A 417 -1.60 -23.26 -30.15
CA GLU A 417 -2.90 -23.12 -30.82
C GLU A 417 -2.73 -22.82 -32.31
N ILE A 418 -1.77 -21.95 -32.65
CA ILE A 418 -1.41 -21.65 -34.04
C ILE A 418 -0.84 -22.89 -34.72
N MET A 419 0.01 -23.66 -34.04
CA MET A 419 0.53 -24.93 -34.55
C MET A 419 -0.58 -25.97 -34.84
N ALA A 420 -1.57 -26.08 -33.96
CA ALA A 420 -2.69 -27.00 -34.14
C ALA A 420 -3.53 -26.63 -35.38
N VAL A 421 -3.83 -25.34 -35.55
CA VAL A 421 -4.55 -24.82 -36.71
C VAL A 421 -3.77 -25.04 -38.01
N LEU A 422 -2.46 -24.78 -37.98
CA LEU A 422 -1.57 -24.99 -39.11
C LEU A 422 -1.56 -26.47 -39.54
N THR A 423 -1.41 -27.38 -38.58
CA THR A 423 -1.41 -28.83 -38.82
C THR A 423 -2.72 -29.28 -39.47
N ALA A 424 -3.87 -28.86 -38.93
CA ALA A 424 -5.17 -29.19 -39.48
C ALA A 424 -5.38 -28.64 -40.90
N ARG A 425 -4.90 -27.41 -41.18
CA ARG A 425 -4.95 -26.83 -42.54
C ARG A 425 -4.06 -27.60 -43.51
N PHE A 426 -2.85 -27.99 -43.11
CA PHE A 426 -1.95 -28.79 -43.94
C PHE A 426 -2.52 -30.17 -44.27
N GLU A 427 -3.13 -30.87 -43.31
CA GLU A 427 -3.77 -32.17 -43.54
C GLU A 427 -4.91 -32.06 -44.56
N LYS A 428 -5.77 -31.04 -44.42
CA LYS A 428 -6.83 -30.75 -45.39
C LYS A 428 -6.27 -30.38 -46.77
N ALA A 429 -5.16 -29.64 -46.84
CA ALA A 429 -4.50 -29.30 -48.10
C ALA A 429 -4.02 -30.55 -48.82
N ARG A 430 -3.32 -31.42 -48.08
CA ARG A 430 -2.82 -32.69 -48.57
C ARG A 430 -3.94 -33.58 -49.08
N ALA A 431 -5.04 -33.72 -48.32
CA ALA A 431 -6.20 -34.50 -48.73
C ALA A 431 -6.84 -33.96 -50.03
N ARG A 432 -6.96 -32.63 -50.18
CA ARG A 432 -7.46 -32.00 -51.42
C ARG A 432 -6.53 -32.27 -52.61
N THR A 433 -5.21 -32.22 -52.41
CA THR A 433 -4.24 -32.53 -53.47
C THR A 433 -4.33 -33.98 -53.93
N GLU A 434 -4.47 -34.94 -53.01
CA GLU A 434 -4.66 -36.35 -53.36
C GLU A 434 -5.98 -36.59 -54.12
N LEU A 435 -7.09 -35.98 -53.69
CA LEU A 435 -8.36 -36.01 -54.43
C LEU A 435 -8.25 -35.45 -55.85
N ILE A 436 -7.43 -34.40 -56.07
CA ILE A 436 -7.20 -33.83 -57.41
C ILE A 436 -6.34 -34.77 -58.26
N LYS A 437 -5.35 -35.46 -57.68
CA LYS A 437 -4.56 -36.48 -58.38
C LYS A 437 -5.43 -37.66 -58.81
N GLU A 438 -6.28 -38.16 -57.91
CA GLU A 438 -7.21 -39.25 -58.18
C GLU A 438 -8.19 -38.87 -59.31
N LYS A 439 -8.83 -37.70 -59.23
CA LYS A 439 -9.69 -37.18 -60.30
C LYS A 439 -8.97 -36.97 -61.63
N ARG A 440 -7.70 -36.53 -61.64
CA ARG A 440 -6.92 -36.41 -62.89
C ARG A 440 -6.56 -37.77 -63.51
N THR A 441 -6.47 -38.82 -62.71
CA THR A 441 -6.19 -40.18 -63.18
C THR A 441 -7.41 -40.77 -63.90
N ASP A 442 -8.63 -40.41 -63.47
CA ASP A 442 -9.89 -40.83 -64.09
C ASP A 442 -10.16 -40.15 -65.45
N TYR A 443 -9.72 -38.90 -65.66
CA TYR A 443 -9.92 -38.17 -66.93
C TYR A 443 -9.00 -38.62 -68.08
N THR A 444 -8.01 -39.50 -67.84
CA THR A 444 -7.14 -40.06 -68.89
C THR A 444 -7.74 -41.26 -69.65
N THR A 445 -8.96 -41.70 -69.32
CA THR A 445 -9.64 -42.79 -70.03
C THR A 445 -10.71 -42.24 -70.96
N ILE A 446 -10.30 -41.78 -72.14
CA ILE A 446 -11.20 -41.46 -73.25
C ILE A 446 -11.55 -42.76 -73.98
N VAL A 447 -12.80 -43.20 -73.89
CA VAL A 447 -13.41 -44.15 -74.84
C VAL A 447 -14.71 -43.54 -75.37
N VAL A 448 -14.80 -43.45 -76.70
CA VAL A 448 -15.93 -42.95 -77.50
C VAL A 448 -16.19 -44.04 -78.57
N PRO A 449 -17.39 -44.20 -79.16
CA PRO A 449 -18.71 -44.55 -78.62
C PRO A 449 -19.31 -45.76 -79.39
N SER A 450 -20.51 -46.28 -79.05
CA SER A 450 -21.41 -46.91 -80.05
C SER A 450 -22.83 -47.16 -79.53
N ASN A 451 -23.77 -47.03 -80.46
CA ASN A 451 -25.23 -46.88 -80.35
C ASN A 451 -26.00 -48.16 -79.93
N THR A 452 -27.20 -48.01 -79.36
CA THR A 452 -28.54 -48.27 -80.00
C THR A 452 -29.67 -48.58 -79.00
N THR A 453 -30.79 -47.85 -79.20
CA THR A 453 -32.20 -48.31 -79.22
C THR A 453 -33.03 -48.57 -77.94
N SER A 454 -34.18 -47.86 -77.95
CA SER A 454 -35.53 -48.12 -77.40
C SER A 454 -35.79 -48.17 -75.90
N ALA A 455 -36.58 -47.21 -75.39
CA ALA A 455 -38.04 -47.31 -75.24
C ALA A 455 -38.53 -46.39 -74.09
N ALA A 456 -39.57 -45.59 -74.34
CA ALA A 456 -40.35 -44.86 -73.33
C ALA A 456 -41.38 -45.80 -72.67
N PRO A 457 -41.92 -45.51 -71.45
CA PRO A 457 -42.99 -44.50 -71.26
C PRO A 457 -42.82 -43.66 -69.95
N SER A 458 -43.17 -42.37 -69.93
CA SER A 458 -44.47 -41.73 -69.58
C SER A 458 -44.75 -41.54 -68.08
N VAL A 459 -45.57 -40.51 -67.80
CA VAL A 459 -46.14 -40.00 -66.52
C VAL A 459 -45.29 -38.89 -65.87
N ALA A 460 -45.50 -37.59 -66.17
CA ALA A 460 -46.65 -36.69 -65.92
C ALA A 460 -46.57 -35.89 -64.58
N GLY A 461 -46.49 -34.57 -64.73
CA GLY A 461 -47.07 -33.54 -63.86
C GLY A 461 -46.18 -33.03 -62.71
N LEU A 462 -46.10 -31.74 -62.36
CA LEU A 462 -46.92 -30.57 -62.68
C LEU A 462 -46.06 -29.31 -62.60
N SER A 463 -46.29 -28.40 -63.53
CA SER A 463 -46.07 -26.96 -63.39
C SER A 463 -47.11 -26.41 -62.40
N ALA A 464 -46.71 -25.47 -61.54
CA ALA A 464 -47.46 -24.23 -61.25
C ALA A 464 -47.01 -23.52 -59.96
N TYR A 465 -46.91 -22.19 -60.10
CA TYR A 465 -47.35 -21.19 -59.14
C TYR A 465 -46.41 -20.67 -58.04
N SER A 466 -45.88 -19.48 -58.35
CA SER A 466 -45.65 -18.36 -57.44
C SER A 466 -46.88 -18.00 -56.58
N HIS A 467 -46.68 -17.75 -55.29
CA HIS A 467 -47.47 -16.85 -54.42
C HIS A 467 -46.61 -16.53 -53.18
N SER A 468 -46.09 -15.31 -53.05
CA SER A 468 -46.61 -14.19 -52.24
C SER A 468 -46.54 -14.36 -50.71
N THR A 469 -45.60 -13.63 -50.10
CA THR A 469 -45.54 -12.98 -48.76
C THR A 469 -46.46 -13.44 -47.61
N PRO A 470 -45.99 -13.27 -46.36
CA PRO A 470 -46.52 -12.14 -45.57
C PRO A 470 -45.42 -11.17 -45.07
N LYS A 471 -45.76 -9.88 -45.15
CA LYS A 471 -45.08 -8.76 -44.49
C LYS A 471 -45.25 -8.86 -42.98
N GLU A 472 -44.17 -8.70 -42.21
CA GLU A 472 -44.25 -8.25 -40.82
C GLU A 472 -43.34 -7.02 -40.61
N SER A 473 -44.03 -5.89 -40.44
CA SER A 473 -43.64 -4.61 -39.83
C SER A 473 -42.19 -4.13 -39.93
N GLU A 474 -41.97 -3.21 -40.86
CA GLU A 474 -40.98 -2.14 -40.73
C GLU A 474 -41.17 -1.42 -39.38
N ARG A 475 -40.24 -1.60 -38.45
CA ARG A 475 -40.03 -0.59 -37.41
C ARG A 475 -39.30 0.58 -38.08
N ALA A 476 -40.01 1.68 -38.23
CA ALA A 476 -39.45 2.94 -38.71
C ALA A 476 -38.21 3.30 -37.88
N ILE A 477 -37.05 3.34 -38.53
CA ILE A 477 -35.84 3.91 -37.95
C ILE A 477 -36.07 5.44 -37.92
N PRO A 478 -36.00 6.10 -36.75
CA PRO A 478 -36.28 7.53 -36.67
C PRO A 478 -35.28 8.31 -37.53
N THR A 479 -35.80 9.26 -38.31
CA THR A 479 -34.96 10.16 -39.12
C THR A 479 -34.32 11.21 -38.18
N TYR A 480 -33.09 11.65 -38.47
CA TYR A 480 -32.28 12.58 -37.65
C TYR A 480 -33.03 13.84 -37.13
N LYS A 481 -34.09 14.29 -37.83
CA LYS A 481 -34.94 15.41 -37.39
C LYS A 481 -35.83 15.12 -36.16
N GLU A 482 -36.16 13.86 -35.86
CA GLU A 482 -36.99 13.50 -34.70
C GLU A 482 -36.20 13.39 -33.39
N LEU A 483 -34.87 13.22 -33.45
CA LEU A 483 -34.02 13.11 -32.26
C LEU A 483 -33.73 14.45 -31.58
N LEU A 484 -34.03 15.57 -32.25
CA LEU A 484 -33.73 16.93 -31.78
C LEU A 484 -34.87 17.58 -30.96
N GLN A 485 -36.04 16.95 -30.82
CA GLN A 485 -37.22 17.55 -30.17
C GLN A 485 -37.81 16.71 -29.03
N ARG A 486 -36.99 16.06 -28.22
CA ARG A 486 -37.45 15.46 -26.95
C ARG A 486 -36.81 16.16 -25.76
N GLU A 487 -37.55 17.09 -25.16
CA GLU A 487 -37.28 17.53 -23.79
C GLU A 487 -37.38 16.33 -22.84
N PRO A 488 -36.49 16.22 -21.83
CA PRO A 488 -36.49 15.10 -20.92
C PRO A 488 -37.68 15.19 -19.96
N VAL A 489 -38.60 14.23 -20.12
CA VAL A 489 -39.64 13.93 -19.12
C VAL A 489 -38.94 13.43 -17.85
N LYS A 490 -39.14 14.13 -16.72
CA LYS A 490 -38.76 13.67 -15.38
C LYS A 490 -39.55 12.40 -15.05
N ALA A 491 -38.84 11.29 -14.87
CA ALA A 491 -39.36 10.11 -14.18
C ALA A 491 -39.33 10.33 -12.66
N PRO A 492 -40.25 9.72 -11.89
CA PRO A 492 -40.40 9.95 -10.46
C PRO A 492 -39.27 9.30 -9.67
N VAL A 493 -38.98 9.92 -8.54
CA VAL A 493 -37.92 9.59 -7.60
C VAL A 493 -38.30 8.29 -6.87
N SER A 494 -37.43 7.28 -6.95
CA SER A 494 -37.46 6.14 -6.03
C SER A 494 -36.70 6.57 -4.78
N ASP A 495 -37.43 6.72 -3.67
CA ASP A 495 -36.88 6.60 -2.32
C ASP A 495 -36.18 5.23 -2.18
N GLU A 496 -35.21 5.11 -1.27
CA GLU A 496 -34.27 3.99 -1.05
C GLU A 496 -32.87 4.22 -1.66
N GLU A 497 -32.24 5.36 -1.36
CA GLU A 497 -30.78 5.41 -1.26
C GLU A 497 -30.41 6.28 -0.05
N GLU A 498 -29.79 5.62 0.92
CA GLU A 498 -29.30 6.18 2.18
C GLU A 498 -28.41 7.41 1.91
N ASP A 499 -28.73 8.52 2.57
CA ASP A 499 -28.26 9.88 2.28
C ASP A 499 -26.72 10.00 2.40
N ILE A 500 -26.01 9.82 1.28
CA ILE A 500 -24.55 10.02 1.21
C ILE A 500 -24.27 11.53 1.35
N PRO A 501 -23.58 11.99 2.42
CA PRO A 501 -23.40 13.41 2.66
C PRO A 501 -22.71 14.10 1.49
N SER A 502 -23.36 15.12 0.92
CA SER A 502 -22.83 15.80 -0.27
C SER A 502 -21.44 16.38 -0.02
N ARG A 503 -20.62 16.45 -1.08
CA ARG A 503 -19.26 17.03 -1.05
C ARG A 503 -19.21 18.40 -0.35
N CYS A 504 -20.27 19.21 -0.48
CA CYS A 504 -20.38 20.51 0.17
C CYS A 504 -20.58 20.41 1.69
N TYR A 505 -21.26 19.37 2.17
CA TYR A 505 -21.39 19.06 3.59
C TYR A 505 -20.05 18.63 4.20
N LEU A 506 -19.37 17.66 3.57
CA LEU A 506 -18.04 17.19 3.98
C LEU A 506 -17.01 18.33 4.00
N LYS A 507 -17.03 19.21 2.98
CA LYS A 507 -16.15 20.38 2.92
C LYS A 507 -16.41 21.36 4.07
N ARG A 508 -17.66 21.61 4.43
CA ARG A 508 -18.01 22.46 5.58
C ARG A 508 -17.58 21.84 6.91
N GLN A 509 -17.75 20.54 7.07
CA GLN A 509 -17.35 19.83 8.28
C GLN A 509 -15.82 19.81 8.45
N ALA A 510 -15.07 19.58 7.37
CA ALA A 510 -13.61 19.66 7.37
C ALA A 510 -13.13 21.07 7.72
N GLN A 511 -13.76 22.12 7.17
CA GLN A 511 -13.43 23.51 7.49
C GLN A 511 -13.69 23.83 8.98
N LEU A 512 -14.81 23.38 9.53
CA LEU A 512 -15.12 23.52 10.97
C LEU A 512 -14.08 22.84 11.86
N ILE A 513 -13.56 21.68 11.47
CA ILE A 513 -12.50 20.97 12.22
C ILE A 513 -11.17 21.74 12.16
N VAL A 514 -10.82 22.30 11.00
CA VAL A 514 -9.61 23.13 10.85
C VAL A 514 -9.73 24.41 11.66
N ASP A 515 -10.85 25.12 11.56
CA ASP A 515 -11.09 26.38 12.26
C ASP A 515 -11.09 26.21 13.79
N THR A 516 -11.63 25.09 14.30
CA THR A 516 -11.61 24.76 15.73
C THR A 516 -10.22 24.37 16.23
N LYS A 517 -9.38 23.74 15.40
CA LYS A 517 -7.99 23.37 15.74
C LYS A 517 -7.02 24.56 15.64
N CYS A 518 -7.27 25.52 14.75
CA CYS A 518 -6.43 26.72 14.59
C CYS A 518 -6.62 27.75 15.71
N ARG A 519 -7.66 27.63 16.54
CA ARG A 519 -7.95 28.59 17.63
C ARG A 519 -7.14 28.36 18.92
N ARG A 520 -6.28 27.33 18.98
CA ARG A 520 -5.37 27.04 20.11
C ARG A 520 -3.89 27.28 19.75
N LYS A 521 -3.53 28.50 19.38
CA LYS A 521 -2.18 29.04 19.66
C LYS A 521 -2.36 30.33 20.46
N GLY A 522 -2.13 30.21 21.76
CA GLY A 522 -2.36 31.25 22.74
C GLY A 522 -1.53 32.51 22.48
N PHE A 523 -2.23 33.62 22.32
CA PHE A 523 -1.72 34.96 22.55
C PHE A 523 -1.45 35.10 24.06
N ARG A 524 -0.19 35.23 24.48
CA ARG A 524 0.15 35.63 25.86
C ARG A 524 0.00 37.14 25.99
N PRO A 525 -0.84 37.67 26.89
CA PRO A 525 -0.76 39.08 27.26
C PRO A 525 0.45 39.32 28.18
N PRO A 526 1.08 40.51 28.13
CA PRO A 526 2.22 40.83 28.98
C PRO A 526 1.74 41.13 30.40
N TYR A 527 2.38 40.51 31.40
CA TYR A 527 2.15 40.84 32.81
C TYR A 527 2.72 42.23 33.15
N PRO A 528 2.08 43.01 34.04
CA PRO A 528 2.57 44.31 34.45
C PRO A 528 3.69 44.14 35.48
N ARG A 529 4.74 44.96 35.33
CA ARG A 529 5.83 45.08 36.30
C ARG A 529 5.33 45.73 37.60
N LYS A 530 5.73 45.17 38.73
CA LYS A 530 5.99 45.90 39.98
C LYS A 530 7.35 45.46 40.49
#